data_AF-A0A1R2C9A1-F1
#
_entry.id   AF-A0A1R2C9A1-F1
#
_cell.length_a   1.000
_cell.length_b   1.000
_cell.length_c   1.000
_cell.angle_alpha   90.00
_cell.angle_beta   90.00
_cell.angle_gamma   90.00
#
_symmetry.space_group_name_H-M   'P 1'
#
loop_
_entity.id
_entity.type
_entity.pdbx_description
1 polymer ?
#
loop_
_entity_poly.entity_id
_entity_poly.type
_entity_poly.pdbx_seq_one_letter_code
_entity_poly.pdbx_strand_id
1 'polypeptide(L)'
;MFPKIGNFSNSAYYSKPSSQIFNNEPKLYPNYGKVYALPRPYYQQYPNPGSNERSFYHEKAEKVHEKSLERKLLYLKNRQINIEKEKIRDEVFKLYNISISNFELRRMTYEQLLTKVVKIHQKFKENTAALIIQQSWRNYILRKDPNYMKRIRLARRLAKIKSKKYTPNEAAVVIQRIYRGHRVRLEYDIIRGKYRIENNNKYFGDVQIKLKQDSAKIIWKYWANFRDARNAKIKKEEAERIKQQKEKERREAEELRKLQARKTIVNREIPPQAVQKLKKASTLTKGGRVV
;
A
#
# COMPACT_ATOMS: atom_id res chain seq x y z
N MET A 1 34.17 -49.55 -41.20
CA MET A 1 32.82 -50.13 -41.32
C MET A 1 32.24 -50.25 -39.92
N PHE A 2 31.24 -49.42 -39.60
CA PHE A 2 30.56 -49.39 -38.30
C PHE A 2 29.04 -49.31 -38.55
N PRO A 3 28.20 -49.88 -37.66
CA PRO A 3 26.83 -50.21 -37.99
C PRO A 3 25.91 -48.97 -38.01
N LYS A 4 24.99 -48.96 -38.97
CA LYS A 4 23.89 -47.99 -39.06
C LYS A 4 22.96 -48.20 -37.87
N ILE A 5 22.99 -47.28 -36.90
CA ILE A 5 22.03 -47.24 -35.80
C ILE A 5 20.74 -46.60 -36.35
N GLY A 6 19.66 -47.38 -36.29
CA GLY A 6 18.37 -47.11 -36.89
C GLY A 6 17.67 -45.87 -36.32
N ASN A 7 16.94 -45.22 -37.22
CA ASN A 7 15.99 -44.16 -36.94
C ASN A 7 14.89 -44.68 -36.02
N PHE A 8 14.82 -44.16 -34.79
CA PHE A 8 13.62 -44.29 -33.97
C PHE A 8 12.55 -43.34 -34.54
N SER A 9 11.66 -43.90 -35.35
CA SER A 9 10.38 -43.30 -35.68
C SER A 9 9.59 -43.13 -34.39
N ASN A 10 9.26 -41.88 -34.06
CA ASN A 10 8.24 -41.57 -33.05
C ASN A 10 6.90 -42.10 -33.56
N SER A 11 6.58 -43.35 -33.20
CA SER A 11 5.26 -43.91 -33.44
C SER A 11 4.25 -43.09 -32.67
N ALA A 12 3.37 -42.42 -33.40
CA ALA A 12 2.25 -41.67 -32.91
C ALA A 12 1.35 -42.57 -32.05
N TYR A 13 1.41 -42.41 -30.73
CA TYR A 13 0.36 -42.87 -29.83
C TYR A 13 -0.82 -41.89 -29.92
N TYR A 14 -1.55 -41.96 -31.04
CA TYR A 14 -2.94 -41.54 -31.06
C TYR A 14 -3.75 -42.56 -30.27
N SER A 15 -3.93 -42.32 -28.98
CA SER A 15 -4.99 -42.96 -28.23
C SER A 15 -6.32 -42.48 -28.83
N LYS A 16 -6.95 -43.34 -29.62
CA LYS A 16 -8.32 -43.13 -30.11
C LYS A 16 -9.23 -42.80 -28.91
N PRO A 17 -10.06 -41.75 -28.96
CA PRO A 17 -11.13 -41.59 -28.00
C PRO A 17 -12.07 -42.78 -28.16
N SER A 18 -12.22 -43.57 -27.10
CA SER A 18 -13.24 -44.60 -26.99
C SER A 18 -14.60 -43.89 -26.95
N SER A 19 -15.19 -43.65 -28.12
CA SER A 19 -16.59 -43.33 -28.28
C SER A 19 -17.42 -44.59 -28.04
N GLN A 20 -17.52 -45.01 -26.78
CA GLN A 20 -18.61 -45.88 -26.35
C GLN A 20 -19.76 -44.97 -25.91
N ILE A 21 -20.43 -44.40 -26.91
CA ILE A 21 -21.81 -43.97 -26.78
C ILE A 21 -22.60 -45.26 -26.57
N PHE A 22 -23.06 -45.50 -25.34
CA PHE A 22 -24.07 -46.52 -25.08
C PHE A 22 -25.37 -46.08 -25.76
N ASN A 23 -25.51 -46.40 -27.04
CA ASN A 23 -26.80 -46.52 -27.68
C ASN A 23 -27.49 -47.72 -27.02
N ASN A 24 -28.28 -47.44 -25.99
CA ASN A 24 -29.25 -48.40 -25.46
C ASN A 24 -30.38 -48.54 -26.48
N GLU A 25 -30.09 -49.21 -27.60
CA GLU A 25 -31.15 -49.84 -28.38
C GLU A 25 -31.71 -50.98 -27.54
N PRO A 26 -33.04 -51.08 -27.37
CA PRO A 26 -33.63 -52.21 -26.69
C PRO A 26 -33.31 -53.48 -27.49
N LYS A 27 -32.50 -54.36 -26.90
CA LYS A 27 -32.31 -55.72 -27.42
C LYS A 27 -33.67 -56.40 -27.43
N LEU A 28 -34.24 -56.58 -28.61
CA LEU A 28 -35.35 -57.51 -28.84
C LEU A 28 -34.86 -58.89 -28.43
N TYR A 29 -35.36 -59.37 -27.30
CA TYR A 29 -35.12 -60.74 -26.86
C TYR A 29 -35.72 -61.68 -27.91
N PRO A 30 -34.99 -62.74 -28.32
CA PRO A 30 -35.55 -63.74 -29.20
C PRO A 30 -36.76 -64.39 -28.52
N ASN A 31 -37.79 -64.53 -29.34
CA ASN A 31 -39.09 -65.10 -29.06
C ASN A 31 -38.94 -66.55 -28.55
N TYR A 32 -38.80 -66.73 -27.23
CA TYR A 32 -38.89 -68.04 -26.61
C TYR A 32 -40.37 -68.36 -26.40
N GLY A 33 -40.87 -69.24 -27.26
CA GLY A 33 -42.18 -69.84 -27.12
C GLY A 33 -42.29 -70.70 -25.86
N LYS A 34 -43.56 -70.95 -25.50
CA LYS A 34 -44.11 -71.62 -24.31
C LYS A 34 -44.38 -70.67 -23.14
N VAL A 35 -45.52 -70.00 -23.25
CA VAL A 35 -46.26 -69.46 -22.11
C VAL A 35 -46.73 -70.66 -21.28
N TYR A 36 -45.99 -71.00 -20.23
CA TYR A 36 -46.56 -71.79 -19.15
C TYR A 36 -47.60 -70.90 -18.47
N ALA A 37 -48.87 -71.28 -18.56
CA ALA A 37 -49.91 -70.71 -17.70
C ALA A 37 -49.52 -71.07 -16.27
N LEU A 38 -48.84 -70.15 -15.57
CA LEU A 38 -48.67 -70.24 -14.14
C LEU A 38 -50.09 -70.35 -13.54
N PRO A 39 -50.35 -71.37 -12.70
CA PRO A 39 -51.65 -71.51 -12.08
C PRO A 39 -51.98 -70.21 -11.35
N ARG A 40 -53.17 -69.66 -11.60
CA ARG A 40 -53.66 -68.48 -10.90
C ARG A 40 -53.49 -68.76 -9.41
N PRO A 41 -52.66 -68.01 -8.67
CA PRO A 41 -52.59 -68.18 -7.23
C PRO A 41 -54.00 -67.94 -6.73
N TYR A 42 -54.54 -68.93 -6.01
CA TYR A 42 -55.79 -68.79 -5.29
C TYR A 42 -55.69 -67.49 -4.48
N TYR A 43 -56.50 -66.49 -4.82
CA TYR A 43 -56.70 -65.34 -3.95
C TYR A 43 -57.38 -65.90 -2.71
N GLN A 44 -56.57 -66.37 -1.76
CA GLN A 44 -57.00 -66.49 -0.37
C GLN A 44 -57.50 -65.10 0.01
N GLN A 45 -58.79 -65.02 0.27
CA GLN A 45 -59.42 -63.85 0.85
C GLN A 45 -58.73 -63.62 2.18
N TYR A 46 -57.75 -62.72 2.18
CA TYR A 46 -57.14 -62.27 3.41
C TYR A 46 -58.27 -61.70 4.27
N PRO A 47 -58.41 -62.14 5.54
CA PRO A 47 -59.44 -61.64 6.43
C PRO A 47 -59.30 -60.13 6.47
N ASN A 48 -60.40 -59.42 6.25
CA ASN A 48 -60.45 -57.97 6.20
C ASN A 48 -59.90 -57.46 7.55
N PRO A 49 -58.66 -56.92 7.59
CA PRO A 49 -58.05 -56.60 8.87
C PRO A 49 -58.89 -55.50 9.52
N GLY A 50 -59.27 -55.71 10.77
CA GLY A 50 -60.03 -54.75 11.55
C GLY A 50 -59.37 -53.37 11.49
N SER A 51 -60.17 -52.31 11.58
CA SER A 51 -59.78 -50.90 11.32
C SER A 51 -58.48 -50.43 11.99
N ASN A 52 -58.04 -51.07 13.09
CA ASN A 52 -56.81 -50.74 13.82
C ASN A 52 -55.53 -51.38 13.25
N GLU A 53 -55.59 -52.46 12.47
CA GLU A 53 -54.38 -53.05 11.84
C GLU A 53 -54.01 -52.33 10.54
N ARG A 54 -55.01 -51.76 9.83
CA ARG A 54 -54.76 -50.94 8.63
C ARG A 54 -53.88 -49.72 8.94
N SER A 55 -54.04 -49.08 10.09
CA SER A 55 -53.26 -47.88 10.46
C SER A 55 -51.76 -48.21 10.64
N PHE A 56 -51.43 -49.36 11.23
CA PHE A 56 -50.04 -49.77 11.44
C PHE A 56 -49.29 -50.06 10.14
N TYR A 57 -49.93 -50.75 9.18
CA TYR A 57 -49.32 -51.02 7.87
C TYR A 57 -49.19 -49.74 7.03
N HIS A 58 -50.14 -48.81 7.14
CA HIS A 58 -50.05 -47.50 6.49
C HIS A 58 -48.89 -46.67 7.05
N GLU A 59 -48.74 -46.58 8.37
CA GLU A 59 -47.65 -45.81 9.00
C GLU A 59 -46.26 -46.35 8.63
N LYS A 60 -46.10 -47.68 8.56
CA LYS A 60 -44.84 -48.31 8.14
C LYS A 60 -44.54 -48.05 6.66
N ALA A 61 -45.56 -48.07 5.80
CA ALA A 61 -45.43 -47.76 4.38
C ALA A 61 -45.06 -46.28 4.14
N GLU A 62 -45.69 -45.37 4.90
CA GLU A 62 -45.39 -43.93 4.86
C GLU A 62 -43.94 -43.65 5.27
N LYS A 63 -43.45 -44.25 6.36
CA LYS A 63 -42.04 -44.13 6.80
C LYS A 63 -41.04 -44.64 5.76
N VAL A 64 -41.38 -45.70 5.03
CA VAL A 64 -40.53 -46.22 3.93
C VAL A 64 -40.56 -45.27 2.73
N HIS A 65 -41.74 -44.73 2.39
CA HIS A 65 -41.90 -43.76 1.32
C HIS A 65 -41.14 -42.45 1.61
N GLU A 66 -41.22 -41.94 2.84
CA GLU A 66 -40.49 -40.75 3.29
C GLU A 66 -38.97 -40.94 3.14
N LYS A 67 -38.42 -42.07 3.64
CA LYS A 67 -37.01 -42.41 3.45
C LYS A 67 -36.61 -42.52 1.97
N SER A 68 -37.51 -43.00 1.11
CA SER A 68 -37.28 -43.06 -0.34
C SER A 68 -37.20 -41.66 -0.95
N LEU A 69 -38.11 -40.76 -0.56
CA LEU A 69 -38.10 -39.37 -0.97
C LEU A 69 -36.83 -38.63 -0.51
N GLU A 70 -36.40 -38.84 0.74
CA GLU A 70 -35.15 -38.26 1.27
C GLU A 70 -33.93 -38.69 0.46
N ARG A 71 -33.82 -39.99 0.14
CA ARG A 71 -32.74 -40.51 -0.71
C ARG A 71 -32.77 -39.90 -2.10
N LYS A 72 -33.96 -39.75 -2.69
CA LYS A 72 -34.15 -39.13 -4.00
C LYS A 72 -33.75 -37.65 -3.99
N LEU A 73 -34.14 -36.90 -2.96
CA LEU A 73 -33.75 -35.51 -2.78
C LEU A 73 -32.23 -35.35 -2.60
N LEU A 74 -31.61 -36.20 -1.79
CA LEU A 74 -30.16 -36.21 -1.60
C LEU A 74 -29.42 -36.51 -2.91
N TYR A 75 -29.90 -37.48 -3.69
CA TYR A 75 -29.34 -37.79 -5.01
C TYR A 75 -29.44 -36.60 -5.97
N LEU A 76 -30.58 -35.93 -6.04
CA LEU A 76 -30.77 -34.76 -6.90
C LEU A 76 -29.86 -33.60 -6.49
N LYS A 77 -29.73 -33.33 -5.18
CA LYS A 77 -28.79 -32.33 -4.65
C LYS A 77 -27.35 -32.64 -5.04
N ASN A 78 -26.91 -33.90 -4.86
CA ASN A 78 -25.57 -34.33 -5.24
C ASN A 78 -25.32 -34.24 -6.76
N ARG A 79 -26.34 -34.56 -7.57
CA ARG A 79 -26.27 -34.42 -9.02
C ARG A 79 -26.11 -32.95 -9.44
N GLN A 80 -26.88 -32.05 -8.83
CA GLN A 80 -26.77 -30.61 -9.09
C GLN A 80 -25.38 -30.07 -8.74
N ILE A 81 -24.86 -30.44 -7.55
CA ILE A 81 -23.50 -30.06 -7.13
C ILE A 81 -22.45 -30.53 -8.15
N ASN A 82 -22.56 -31.76 -8.66
CA ASN A 82 -21.60 -32.27 -9.65
C ASN A 82 -21.66 -31.51 -10.97
N ILE A 83 -22.86 -31.13 -11.44
CA ILE A 83 -23.03 -30.31 -12.65
C ILE A 83 -22.37 -28.93 -12.45
N GLU A 84 -22.55 -28.31 -11.29
CA GLU A 84 -21.92 -27.02 -10.98
C GLU A 84 -20.39 -27.12 -10.90
N LYS A 85 -19.86 -28.18 -10.30
CA LYS A 85 -18.42 -28.44 -10.30
C LYS A 85 -17.84 -28.58 -11.71
N GLU A 86 -18.55 -29.26 -12.61
CA GLU A 86 -18.14 -29.39 -14.01
C GLU A 86 -18.15 -28.04 -14.74
N LYS A 87 -19.18 -27.21 -14.53
CA LYS A 87 -19.20 -25.84 -15.08
C LYS A 87 -18.01 -25.01 -14.62
N ILE A 88 -17.70 -25.04 -13.32
CA ILE A 88 -16.54 -24.34 -12.74
C ILE A 88 -15.24 -24.85 -13.37
N ARG A 89 -15.07 -26.16 -13.54
CA ARG A 89 -13.89 -26.74 -14.20
C ARG A 89 -13.73 -26.17 -15.62
N ASP A 90 -14.80 -26.15 -16.39
CA ASP A 90 -14.75 -25.72 -17.79
C ASP A 90 -14.44 -24.22 -17.90
N GLU A 91 -14.97 -23.40 -16.98
CA GLU A 91 -14.62 -21.98 -16.87
C GLU A 91 -13.14 -21.77 -16.50
N VAL A 92 -12.62 -22.53 -15.54
CA VAL A 92 -11.21 -22.47 -15.15
C VAL A 92 -10.31 -22.84 -16.32
N PHE A 93 -10.68 -23.86 -17.10
CA PHE A 93 -9.94 -24.22 -18.30
C PHE A 93 -10.00 -23.10 -19.35
N LYS A 94 -11.18 -22.52 -19.59
CA LYS A 94 -11.36 -21.44 -20.57
C LYS A 94 -10.56 -20.18 -20.21
N LEU A 95 -10.55 -19.79 -18.93
CA LEU A 95 -9.92 -18.55 -18.47
C LEU A 95 -8.40 -18.68 -18.27
N TYR A 96 -7.96 -19.81 -17.73
CA TYR A 96 -6.58 -19.98 -17.27
C TYR A 96 -5.80 -21.06 -18.04
N ASN A 97 -6.44 -21.79 -18.93
CA ASN A 97 -5.87 -22.93 -19.65
C ASN A 97 -5.29 -24.01 -18.71
N ILE A 98 -5.95 -24.23 -17.57
CA ILE A 98 -5.58 -25.22 -16.56
C ILE A 98 -6.67 -26.28 -16.48
N SER A 99 -6.31 -27.54 -16.73
CA SER A 99 -7.23 -28.66 -16.60
C SER A 99 -7.24 -29.20 -15.16
N ILE A 100 -8.43 -29.34 -14.57
CA ILE A 100 -8.62 -30.08 -13.32
C ILE A 100 -9.08 -31.49 -13.70
N SER A 101 -8.38 -32.51 -13.20
CA SER A 101 -8.72 -33.89 -13.57
C SER A 101 -10.10 -34.29 -13.05
N ASN A 102 -10.81 -35.14 -13.80
CA ASN A 102 -12.13 -35.66 -13.39
C ASN A 102 -12.09 -36.41 -12.06
N PHE A 103 -10.96 -37.07 -11.79
CA PHE A 103 -10.73 -37.78 -10.54
C PHE A 103 -10.65 -36.82 -9.35
N GLU A 104 -9.90 -35.72 -9.50
CA GLU A 104 -9.81 -34.68 -8.49
C GLU A 104 -11.16 -34.00 -8.24
N LEU A 105 -11.91 -33.71 -9.31
CA LEU A 105 -13.21 -33.04 -9.23
C LEU A 105 -14.24 -33.85 -8.42
N ARG A 106 -14.26 -35.17 -8.59
CA ARG A 106 -15.16 -36.08 -7.87
C ARG A 106 -14.85 -36.18 -6.37
N ARG A 107 -13.56 -36.08 -6.00
CA ARG A 107 -13.11 -36.20 -4.60
C ARG A 107 -13.21 -34.90 -3.82
N MET A 108 -13.12 -33.75 -4.49
CA MET A 108 -13.21 -32.46 -3.81
C MET A 108 -14.64 -32.12 -3.40
N THR A 109 -14.80 -31.53 -2.22
CA THR A 109 -16.04 -30.82 -1.87
C THR A 109 -16.17 -29.55 -2.70
N TYR A 110 -17.36 -28.97 -2.76
CA TYR A 110 -17.61 -27.75 -3.51
C TYR A 110 -16.74 -26.57 -2.99
N GLU A 111 -16.64 -26.43 -1.67
CA GLU A 111 -15.81 -25.41 -1.00
C GLU A 111 -14.31 -25.58 -1.29
N GLN A 112 -13.82 -26.82 -1.32
CA GLN A 112 -12.43 -27.12 -1.68
C GLN A 112 -12.14 -26.73 -3.13
N LEU A 113 -13.09 -27.00 -4.05
CA LEU A 113 -12.97 -26.60 -5.44
C LEU A 113 -12.90 -25.07 -5.56
N LEU A 114 -13.82 -24.33 -4.94
CA LEU A 114 -13.79 -22.86 -4.95
C LEU A 114 -12.47 -22.30 -4.40
N THR A 115 -11.99 -22.84 -3.28
CA THR A 115 -10.70 -22.45 -2.70
C THR A 115 -9.54 -22.68 -3.67
N LYS A 116 -9.55 -23.81 -4.39
CA LYS A 116 -8.54 -24.13 -5.40
C LYS A 116 -8.62 -23.17 -6.58
N VAL A 117 -9.82 -22.80 -7.04
CA VAL A 117 -10.03 -21.83 -8.12
C VAL A 117 -9.50 -20.44 -7.74
N VAL A 118 -9.77 -19.97 -6.52
CA VAL A 118 -9.23 -18.70 -6.01
C VAL A 118 -7.70 -18.71 -6.02
N LYS A 119 -7.08 -19.80 -5.58
CA LYS A 119 -5.61 -19.96 -5.62
C LYS A 119 -5.07 -19.96 -7.05
N ILE A 120 -5.75 -20.63 -7.99
CA ILE A 120 -5.38 -20.62 -9.41
C ILE A 120 -5.42 -19.20 -9.97
N HIS A 121 -6.51 -18.47 -9.72
CA HIS A 121 -6.67 -17.09 -10.17
C HIS A 121 -5.58 -16.16 -9.60
N GLN A 122 -5.30 -16.28 -8.31
CA GLN A 122 -4.26 -15.48 -7.66
C GLN A 122 -2.88 -15.75 -8.28
N LYS A 123 -2.52 -17.03 -8.46
CA LYS A 123 -1.27 -17.42 -9.11
C LYS A 123 -1.19 -16.94 -10.56
N PHE A 124 -2.32 -16.96 -11.29
CA PHE A 124 -2.39 -16.44 -12.64
C PHE A 124 -2.14 -14.92 -12.69
N LYS A 125 -2.77 -14.15 -11.78
CA LYS A 125 -2.53 -12.70 -11.65
C LYS A 125 -1.06 -12.40 -11.33
N GLU A 126 -0.47 -13.13 -10.38
CA GLU A 126 0.94 -12.96 -10.00
C GLU A 126 1.88 -13.25 -11.18
N ASN A 127 1.66 -14.36 -11.90
CA ASN A 127 2.43 -14.69 -13.09
C ASN A 127 2.29 -13.65 -14.20
N THR A 128 1.08 -13.11 -14.39
CA THR A 128 0.80 -12.07 -15.39
C THR A 128 1.52 -10.77 -15.02
N ALA A 129 1.46 -10.35 -13.76
CA ALA A 129 2.20 -9.19 -13.26
C ALA A 129 3.71 -9.37 -13.42
N ALA A 130 4.25 -10.55 -13.06
CA ALA A 130 5.66 -10.88 -13.25
C ALA A 130 6.06 -10.83 -14.74
N LEU A 131 5.21 -11.33 -15.65
CA LEU A 131 5.46 -11.27 -17.09
C LEU A 131 5.51 -9.82 -17.60
N ILE A 132 4.58 -8.97 -17.15
CA ILE A 132 4.55 -7.54 -17.50
C ILE A 132 5.83 -6.83 -17.01
N ILE A 133 6.23 -7.07 -15.75
CA ILE A 133 7.48 -6.51 -15.18
C ILE A 133 8.70 -6.99 -15.96
N GLN A 134 8.77 -8.28 -16.27
CA GLN A 134 9.87 -8.82 -17.07
C GLN A 134 9.90 -8.20 -18.47
N GLN A 135 8.74 -8.01 -19.10
CA GLN A 135 8.64 -7.43 -20.43
C GLN A 135 9.05 -5.96 -20.43
N SER A 136 8.62 -5.17 -19.44
CA SER A 136 9.02 -3.77 -19.30
C SER A 136 10.53 -3.64 -19.10
N TRP A 137 11.12 -4.49 -18.26
CA TRP A 137 12.57 -4.52 -18.04
C TRP A 137 13.34 -4.94 -19.30
N ARG A 138 12.87 -5.96 -20.03
CA ARG A 138 13.46 -6.37 -21.31
C ARG A 138 13.43 -5.24 -22.32
N ASN A 139 12.31 -4.52 -22.42
CA ASN A 139 12.17 -3.37 -23.31
C ASN A 139 13.08 -2.21 -22.90
N TYR A 140 13.17 -1.91 -21.61
CA TYR A 140 14.10 -0.91 -21.08
C TYR A 140 15.54 -1.24 -21.44
N ILE A 141 15.96 -2.49 -21.23
CA ILE A 141 17.32 -2.91 -21.56
C ILE A 141 17.57 -2.89 -23.06
N LEU A 142 16.61 -3.33 -23.88
CA LEU A 142 16.74 -3.26 -25.34
C LEU A 142 16.91 -1.82 -25.83
N ARG A 143 16.25 -0.84 -25.18
CA ARG A 143 16.46 0.59 -25.47
C ARG A 143 17.83 1.10 -25.02
N LYS A 144 18.34 0.60 -23.90
CA LYS A 144 19.66 1.01 -23.36
C LYS A 144 20.83 0.35 -24.07
N ASP A 145 20.68 -0.91 -24.49
CA ASP A 145 21.67 -1.67 -25.22
C ASP A 145 20.97 -2.62 -26.21
N PRO A 146 20.86 -2.22 -27.49
CA PRO A 146 20.19 -3.01 -28.53
C PRO A 146 20.79 -4.41 -28.73
N ASN A 147 22.07 -4.59 -28.36
CA ASN A 147 22.79 -5.84 -28.52
C ASN A 147 22.70 -6.77 -27.30
N TYR A 148 22.07 -6.34 -26.21
CA TYR A 148 21.96 -7.13 -24.98
C TYR A 148 21.32 -8.51 -25.19
N MET A 149 20.20 -8.57 -25.92
CA MET A 149 19.54 -9.85 -26.21
C MET A 149 20.38 -10.75 -27.13
N LYS A 150 21.16 -10.17 -28.05
CA LYS A 150 22.10 -10.91 -28.90
C LYS A 150 23.20 -11.54 -28.03
N ARG A 151 23.75 -10.80 -27.06
CA ARG A 151 24.73 -11.31 -26.10
C ARG A 151 24.16 -12.38 -25.17
N ILE A 152 22.93 -12.24 -24.67
CA ILE A 152 22.27 -13.30 -23.87
C ILE A 152 22.07 -14.57 -24.70
N ARG A 153 21.55 -14.47 -25.93
CA ARG A 153 21.37 -15.64 -26.80
C ARG A 153 22.70 -16.31 -27.12
N LEU A 154 23.74 -15.53 -27.37
CA LEU A 154 25.09 -16.03 -27.61
C LEU A 154 25.65 -16.70 -26.35
N ALA A 155 25.48 -16.12 -25.16
CA ALA A 155 25.86 -16.73 -23.89
C ALA A 155 25.11 -18.04 -23.61
N ARG A 156 23.80 -18.11 -23.88
CA ARG A 156 23.02 -19.37 -23.79
C ARG A 156 23.49 -20.42 -24.79
N ARG A 157 23.75 -20.03 -26.04
CA ARG A 157 24.32 -20.93 -27.06
C ARG A 157 25.69 -21.42 -26.62
N LEU A 158 26.57 -20.54 -26.14
CA LEU A 158 27.88 -20.92 -25.61
C LEU A 158 27.77 -21.82 -24.39
N ALA A 159 26.80 -21.61 -23.49
CA ALA A 159 26.54 -22.50 -22.36
C ALA A 159 26.06 -23.88 -22.83
N LYS A 160 25.20 -23.93 -23.86
CA LYS A 160 24.71 -25.17 -24.47
C LYS A 160 25.78 -25.89 -25.29
N ILE A 161 26.69 -25.16 -25.96
CA ILE A 161 27.85 -25.71 -26.67
C ILE A 161 28.91 -26.19 -25.67
N LYS A 162 29.05 -25.50 -24.53
CA LYS A 162 29.86 -25.93 -23.39
C LYS A 162 29.26 -27.08 -22.59
N SER A 163 28.11 -27.64 -22.98
CA SER A 163 27.66 -28.94 -22.48
C SER A 163 28.48 -30.09 -23.09
N LYS A 164 29.81 -29.90 -23.19
CA LYS A 164 30.72 -31.03 -23.15
C LYS A 164 30.36 -31.81 -21.89
N LYS A 165 30.23 -33.13 -22.02
CA LYS A 165 30.17 -34.01 -20.85
C LYS A 165 31.49 -33.82 -20.12
N TYR A 166 31.50 -32.92 -19.14
CA TYR A 166 32.65 -32.76 -18.26
C TYR A 166 32.81 -34.08 -17.51
N THR A 167 34.04 -34.55 -17.43
CA THR A 167 34.34 -35.55 -16.40
C THR A 167 34.06 -34.93 -15.02
N PRO A 168 33.72 -35.73 -13.99
CA PRO A 168 33.46 -35.20 -12.65
C PRO A 168 34.57 -34.25 -12.14
N ASN A 169 35.82 -34.54 -12.49
CA ASN A 169 36.99 -33.73 -12.12
C ASN A 169 36.98 -32.34 -12.82
N GLU A 170 36.69 -32.28 -14.11
CA GLU A 170 36.61 -31.00 -14.82
C GLU A 170 35.43 -30.16 -14.33
N ALA A 171 34.29 -30.78 -14.03
CA ALA A 171 33.13 -30.11 -13.44
C ALA A 171 33.48 -29.52 -12.07
N ALA A 172 34.17 -30.29 -11.22
CA ALA A 172 34.61 -29.83 -9.90
C ALA A 172 35.55 -28.62 -10.00
N VAL A 173 36.54 -28.65 -10.92
CA VAL A 173 37.45 -27.50 -11.15
C VAL A 173 36.70 -26.26 -11.61
N VAL A 174 35.72 -26.40 -12.50
CA VAL A 174 34.90 -25.27 -12.97
C VAL A 174 34.05 -24.69 -11.83
N ILE A 175 33.41 -25.54 -11.02
CA ILE A 175 32.62 -25.11 -9.86
C ILE A 175 33.51 -24.35 -8.88
N GLN A 176 34.67 -24.91 -8.52
CA GLN A 176 35.63 -24.28 -7.60
C GLN A 176 36.11 -22.93 -8.14
N ARG A 177 36.42 -22.84 -9.44
CA ARG A 177 36.84 -21.58 -10.08
C ARG A 177 35.74 -20.51 -10.01
N ILE A 178 34.50 -20.88 -10.34
CA ILE A 178 33.36 -19.96 -10.29
C ILE A 178 33.12 -19.51 -8.84
N TYR A 179 33.16 -20.43 -7.89
CA TYR A 179 32.97 -20.16 -6.46
C TYR A 179 34.03 -19.19 -5.92
N ARG A 180 35.32 -19.46 -6.19
CA ARG A 180 36.43 -18.56 -5.80
C ARG A 180 36.26 -17.17 -6.41
N GLY A 181 35.91 -17.09 -7.69
CA GLY A 181 35.67 -15.80 -8.34
C GLY A 181 34.45 -15.05 -7.77
N HIS A 182 33.39 -15.76 -7.38
CA HIS A 182 32.23 -15.17 -6.74
C HIS A 182 32.56 -14.61 -5.34
N ARG A 183 33.30 -15.38 -4.53
CA ARG A 183 33.79 -14.96 -3.20
C ARG A 183 34.59 -13.66 -3.27
N VAL A 184 35.57 -13.59 -4.17
CA VAL A 184 36.41 -12.38 -4.34
C VAL A 184 35.58 -11.17 -4.76
N ARG A 185 34.60 -11.34 -5.67
CA ARG A 185 33.70 -10.24 -6.06
C ARG A 185 32.84 -9.76 -4.90
N LEU A 186 32.30 -10.65 -4.08
CA LEU A 186 31.54 -10.27 -2.88
C LEU A 186 32.41 -9.48 -1.91
N GLU A 187 33.63 -9.93 -1.63
CA GLU A 187 34.56 -9.23 -0.74
C GLU A 187 34.90 -7.84 -1.29
N TYR A 188 35.18 -7.74 -2.59
CA TYR A 188 35.42 -6.45 -3.26
C TYR A 188 34.22 -5.52 -3.20
N ASP A 189 33.01 -6.04 -3.41
CA ASP A 189 31.78 -5.23 -3.33
C ASP A 189 31.51 -4.74 -1.90
N ILE A 190 31.82 -5.55 -0.88
CA ILE A 190 31.75 -5.13 0.53
C ILE A 190 32.77 -3.99 0.80
N ILE A 191 34.02 -4.15 0.39
CA ILE A 191 35.07 -3.13 0.56
C ILE A 191 34.68 -1.84 -0.17
N ARG A 192 34.23 -1.96 -1.42
CA ARG A 192 33.76 -0.82 -2.22
C ARG A 192 32.54 -0.16 -1.60
N GLY A 193 31.63 -0.94 -1.01
CA GLY A 193 30.47 -0.44 -0.27
C GLY A 193 30.89 0.38 0.95
N LYS A 194 31.81 -0.13 1.77
CA LYS A 194 32.39 0.58 2.92
C LYS A 194 33.00 1.92 2.52
N TYR A 195 33.83 1.92 1.48
CA TYR A 195 34.47 3.14 0.97
C TYR A 195 33.45 4.20 0.51
N ARG A 196 32.34 3.79 -0.13
CA ARG A 196 31.27 4.72 -0.50
C ARG A 196 30.56 5.31 0.72
N ILE A 197 30.27 4.49 1.72
CA ILE A 197 29.62 4.95 2.96
C ILE A 197 30.52 5.96 3.68
N GLU A 198 31.82 5.67 3.78
CA GLU A 198 32.80 6.57 4.39
C GLU A 198 32.89 7.93 3.67
N ASN A 199 32.97 7.92 2.34
CA ASN A 199 32.97 9.16 1.55
C ASN A 199 31.67 9.95 1.69
N ASN A 200 30.52 9.26 1.72
CA ASN A 200 29.23 9.92 1.94
C ASN A 200 29.17 10.55 3.33
N ASN A 201 29.62 9.84 4.37
CA ASN A 201 29.66 10.37 5.74
C ASN A 201 30.56 11.60 5.83
N LYS A 202 31.72 11.59 5.17
CA LYS A 202 32.60 12.76 5.06
C LYS A 202 31.89 13.94 4.40
N TYR A 203 31.25 13.70 3.24
CA TYR A 203 30.49 14.73 2.52
C TYR A 203 29.38 15.34 3.40
N PHE A 204 28.57 14.51 4.05
CA PHE A 204 27.51 14.99 4.94
C PHE A 204 28.06 15.73 6.16
N GLY A 205 29.21 15.31 6.70
CA GLY A 205 29.93 16.05 7.74
C GLY A 205 30.33 17.46 7.28
N ASP A 206 30.92 17.57 6.09
CA ASP A 206 31.31 18.87 5.51
C ASP A 206 30.10 19.78 5.27
N VAL A 207 28.98 19.22 4.78
CA VAL A 207 27.72 19.96 4.60
C VAL A 207 27.18 20.45 5.94
N GLN A 208 27.20 19.61 6.98
CA GLN A 208 26.71 19.98 8.30
C GLN A 208 27.56 21.10 8.92
N ILE A 209 28.88 21.05 8.77
CA ILE A 209 29.80 22.10 9.24
C ILE A 209 29.49 23.43 8.52
N LYS A 210 29.37 23.41 7.17
CA LYS A 210 29.02 24.60 6.40
C LYS A 210 27.68 25.19 6.82
N LEU A 211 26.66 24.35 7.00
CA LEU A 211 25.34 24.78 7.44
C LEU A 211 25.38 25.46 8.82
N LYS A 212 26.17 24.92 9.76
CA LYS A 212 26.39 25.53 11.08
C LYS A 212 27.10 26.89 10.98
N GLN A 213 28.09 27.01 10.10
CA GLN A 213 28.78 28.29 9.88
C GLN A 213 27.85 29.33 9.27
N ASP A 214 27.06 28.95 8.27
CA ASP A 214 26.13 29.87 7.60
C ASP A 214 24.98 30.29 8.52
N SER A 215 24.43 29.36 9.31
CA SER A 215 23.41 29.71 10.31
C SER A 215 23.96 30.65 11.38
N ALA A 216 25.19 30.42 11.86
CA ALA A 216 25.85 31.33 12.80
C ALA A 216 26.04 32.74 12.21
N LYS A 217 26.47 32.86 10.94
CA LYS A 217 26.59 34.14 10.24
C LYS A 217 25.25 34.88 10.15
N ILE A 218 24.18 34.16 9.83
CA ILE A 218 22.83 34.72 9.74
C ILE A 218 22.38 35.23 11.12
N ILE A 219 22.50 34.41 12.16
CA ILE A 219 22.15 34.78 13.54
C ILE A 219 22.93 36.02 13.97
N TRP A 220 24.24 36.05 13.71
CA TRP A 220 25.09 37.17 14.09
C TRP A 220 24.70 38.46 13.36
N LYS A 221 24.37 38.39 12.07
CA LYS A 221 23.86 39.53 11.29
C LYS A 221 22.56 40.09 11.89
N TYR A 222 21.60 39.23 12.21
CA TYR A 222 20.33 39.66 12.81
C TYR A 222 20.54 40.24 14.22
N TRP A 223 21.43 39.65 15.01
CA TRP A 223 21.74 40.14 16.34
C TRP A 223 22.46 41.50 16.32
N ALA A 224 23.38 41.71 15.38
CA ALA A 224 24.01 43.02 15.15
C ALA A 224 22.97 44.08 14.80
N ASN A 225 22.08 43.80 13.84
CA ASN A 225 20.99 44.70 13.47
C ASN A 225 20.07 45.02 14.66
N PHE A 226 19.72 44.02 15.47
CA PHE A 226 18.92 44.21 16.68
C PHE A 226 19.63 45.09 17.71
N ARG A 227 20.92 44.83 17.95
CA ARG A 227 21.76 45.61 18.85
C ARG A 227 21.85 47.07 18.39
N ASP A 228 22.07 47.31 17.11
CA ASP A 228 22.17 48.66 16.56
C ASP A 228 20.85 49.41 16.66
N ALA A 229 19.73 48.75 16.34
CA ALA A 229 18.39 49.32 16.52
C ALA A 229 18.09 49.65 18.00
N ARG A 230 18.48 48.77 18.93
CA ARG A 230 18.34 49.01 20.38
C ARG A 230 19.19 50.20 20.83
N ASN A 231 20.44 50.27 20.42
CA ASN A 231 21.34 51.37 20.75
C ASN A 231 20.83 52.70 20.18
N ALA A 232 20.30 52.69 18.95
CA ALA A 232 19.68 53.88 18.35
C ALA A 232 18.44 54.33 19.14
N LYS A 233 17.62 53.39 19.63
CA LYS A 233 16.47 53.71 20.48
C LYS A 233 16.91 54.33 21.82
N ILE A 234 17.90 53.76 22.49
CA ILE A 234 18.46 54.30 23.75
C ILE A 234 18.98 55.73 23.53
N LYS A 235 19.76 55.96 22.46
CA LYS A 235 20.28 57.30 22.13
C LYS A 235 19.16 58.32 21.87
N LYS A 236 18.06 57.91 21.21
CA LYS A 236 16.89 58.77 21.01
C LYS A 236 16.23 59.14 22.35
N GLU A 237 16.01 58.16 23.22
CA GLU A 237 15.43 58.38 24.55
C GLU A 237 16.32 59.28 25.43
N GLU A 238 17.64 59.10 25.40
CA GLU A 238 18.59 59.99 26.09
C GLU A 238 18.54 61.42 25.54
N ALA A 239 18.50 61.60 24.21
CA ALA A 239 18.40 62.91 23.60
C ALA A 239 17.09 63.62 23.98
N GLU A 240 15.97 62.89 24.04
CA GLU A 240 14.69 63.42 24.51
C GLU A 240 14.74 63.82 25.99
N ARG A 241 15.34 63.02 26.86
CA ARG A 241 15.54 63.36 28.28
C ARG A 241 16.37 64.63 28.45
N ILE A 242 17.48 64.75 27.73
CA ILE A 242 18.33 65.95 27.75
C ILE A 242 17.54 67.18 27.28
N LYS A 243 16.72 67.03 26.23
CA LYS A 243 15.87 68.11 25.72
C LYS A 243 14.84 68.54 26.76
N GLN A 244 14.15 67.60 27.40
CA GLN A 244 13.19 67.88 28.47
C GLN A 244 13.84 68.55 29.68
N GLN A 245 15.05 68.11 30.06
CA GLN A 245 15.81 68.71 31.16
C GLN A 245 16.19 70.15 30.85
N LYS A 246 16.75 70.43 29.67
CA LYS A 246 17.06 71.79 29.21
C LYS A 246 15.81 72.69 29.14
N GLU A 247 14.66 72.13 28.76
CA GLU A 247 13.40 72.89 28.75
C GLU A 247 12.92 73.23 30.16
N LYS A 248 13.03 72.29 31.12
CA LYS A 248 12.76 72.55 32.53
C LYS A 248 13.68 73.64 33.10
N GLU A 249 14.99 73.54 32.86
CA GLU A 249 15.97 74.55 33.28
C GLU A 249 15.65 75.93 32.69
N ARG A 250 15.21 76.00 31.42
CA ARG A 250 14.75 77.26 30.81
C ARG A 250 13.52 77.83 31.51
N ARG A 251 12.51 77.00 31.82
CA ARG A 251 11.30 77.43 32.53
C ARG A 251 11.63 77.93 33.94
N GLU A 252 12.47 77.20 34.68
CA GLU A 252 12.94 77.59 36.02
C GLU A 252 13.72 78.92 35.97
N ALA A 253 14.62 79.10 35.00
CA ALA A 253 15.34 80.35 34.79
C ALA A 253 14.40 81.52 34.44
N GLU A 254 13.35 81.28 33.65
CA GLU A 254 12.34 82.28 33.33
C GLU A 254 11.49 82.65 34.55
N GLU A 255 11.10 81.69 35.39
CA GLU A 255 10.42 81.93 36.65
C GLU A 255 11.29 82.71 37.64
N LEU A 256 12.57 82.37 37.76
CA LEU A 256 13.53 83.12 38.57
C LEU A 256 13.66 84.56 38.07
N ARG A 257 13.73 84.80 36.76
CA ARG A 257 13.70 86.15 36.18
C ARG A 257 12.41 86.89 36.52
N LYS A 258 11.25 86.24 36.42
CA LYS A 258 9.96 86.83 36.82
C LYS A 258 9.93 87.18 38.31
N LEU A 259 10.48 86.33 39.18
CA LEU A 259 10.59 86.59 40.62
C LEU A 259 11.54 87.75 40.92
N GLN A 260 12.70 87.82 40.24
CA GLN A 260 13.62 88.95 40.36
C GLN A 260 12.97 90.25 39.88
N ALA A 261 12.26 90.23 38.75
CA ALA A 261 11.50 91.38 38.26
C ALA A 261 10.38 91.81 39.23
N ARG A 262 9.70 90.86 39.89
CA ARG A 262 8.74 91.17 40.95
C ARG A 262 9.43 91.82 42.16
N LYS A 263 10.60 91.33 42.58
CA LYS A 263 11.38 91.94 43.68
C LYS A 263 11.86 93.36 43.35
N THR A 264 12.28 93.65 42.11
CA THR A 264 12.66 95.01 41.71
C THR A 264 11.46 95.97 41.62
N ILE A 265 10.26 95.47 41.34
CA ILE A 265 9.01 96.25 41.41
C ILE A 265 8.60 96.53 42.87
N VAL A 266 8.79 95.57 43.79
CA VAL A 266 8.50 95.76 45.22
C VAL A 266 9.53 96.67 45.92
N ASN A 267 10.79 96.65 45.47
CA ASN A 267 11.83 97.57 45.95
C ASN A 267 11.81 98.96 45.28
N ARG A 268 10.87 99.21 44.35
CA ARG A 268 10.42 100.58 44.09
C ARG A 268 9.46 100.95 45.22
N GLU A 269 10.05 101.14 46.40
CA GLU A 269 9.43 101.92 47.45
C GLU A 269 9.04 103.26 46.85
N ILE A 270 7.74 103.47 46.95
CA ILE A 270 7.03 104.72 46.74
C ILE A 270 7.84 105.83 47.43
N PRO A 271 8.30 106.88 46.73
CA PRO A 271 8.79 108.06 47.42
C PRO A 271 7.66 108.56 48.34
N PRO A 272 7.92 108.88 49.62
CA PRO A 272 6.91 109.16 50.65
C PRO A 272 6.08 110.45 50.43
N GLN A 273 5.89 110.90 49.19
CA GLN A 273 5.10 112.08 48.83
C GLN A 273 3.82 111.78 48.04
N ALA A 274 3.52 110.52 47.68
CA ALA A 274 2.35 110.20 46.84
C ALA A 274 1.18 109.48 47.54
N VAL A 275 1.15 109.39 48.88
CA VAL A 275 0.09 108.65 49.63
C VAL A 275 -1.08 109.55 50.07
N GLN A 276 -1.07 110.86 49.82
CA GLN A 276 -2.15 111.77 50.27
C GLN A 276 -3.28 112.06 49.27
N LYS A 277 -3.28 111.50 48.05
CA LYS A 277 -4.32 111.83 47.04
C LYS A 277 -5.30 110.70 46.66
N LEU A 278 -5.23 109.52 47.27
CA LEU A 278 -6.14 108.40 46.95
C LEU A 278 -7.10 108.00 48.09
N LYS A 279 -7.42 108.93 49.00
CA LYS A 279 -8.53 108.78 49.97
C LYS A 279 -9.87 109.36 49.51
N LYS A 280 -10.03 109.73 48.23
CA LYS A 280 -11.27 110.39 47.74
C LYS A 280 -12.04 109.68 46.63
N ALA A 281 -11.74 108.40 46.31
CA ALA A 281 -12.44 107.72 45.22
C ALA A 281 -12.74 106.23 45.50
N SER A 282 -13.30 105.90 46.68
CA SER A 282 -13.85 104.56 46.94
C SER A 282 -15.24 104.63 47.58
N THR A 283 -16.20 105.12 46.80
CA THR A 283 -17.63 104.84 47.00
C THR A 283 -18.26 104.65 45.63
N LEU A 284 -19.12 103.63 45.49
CA LEU A 284 -19.78 103.11 44.28
C LEU A 284 -18.88 102.16 43.45
N THR A 285 -19.21 100.90 43.13
CA THR A 285 -20.49 100.19 42.87
C THR A 285 -20.28 98.69 43.13
N LYS A 286 -21.05 98.03 44.01
CA LYS A 286 -22.17 97.09 43.72
C LYS A 286 -22.28 96.54 42.28
N GLY A 287 -22.19 95.20 42.15
CA GLY A 287 -23.09 94.41 41.29
C GLY A 287 -22.45 93.49 40.22
N GLY A 288 -22.91 92.23 40.18
CA GLY A 288 -22.76 91.29 39.04
C GLY A 288 -22.11 89.95 39.45
N ARG A 289 -22.83 88.92 39.91
CA ARG A 289 -23.86 88.05 39.29
C ARG A 289 -23.27 86.94 38.40
N VAL A 290 -23.22 85.74 38.97
CA VAL A 290 -23.59 84.41 38.42
C VAL A 290 -23.72 84.30 36.90
N VAL A 291 -22.87 83.46 36.28
CA VAL A 291 -23.22 82.15 35.66
C VAL A 291 -22.02 81.22 35.80
#